data_AF-A0A3D3KM51-F1
#
_entry.id   AF-A0A3D3KM51-F1
#
_cell.length_a   1.000
_cell.length_b   1.000
_cell.length_c   1.000
_cell.angle_alpha   90.00
_cell.angle_beta   90.00
_cell.angle_gamma   90.00
#
_symmetry.space_group_name_H-M   'P 1'
#
loop_
_entity.id
_entity.type
_entity.pdbx_description
1 polymer ?
#
loop_
_entity_poly.entity_id
_entity_poly.type
_entity_poly.pdbx_seq_one_letter_code
_entity_poly.pdbx_strand_id
1 'polypeptide(L)'
;MGALGPGTEAVVPYFYRPIWEGLKKSGKFTKDDIFFFEAHIELDVEHGKNIQNAIMPYATDDASQKMIADGAKKILDIRTVLWDGLEKACCT
;
A
#
# COMPACT_ATOMS: atom_id res chain seq x y z
N MET A 1 -4.61 4.70 12.42
CA MET A 1 -4.37 3.28 12.13
C MET A 1 -5.07 2.78 10.87
N GLY A 2 -6.32 3.17 10.56
CA GLY A 2 -7.00 2.79 9.30
C GLY A 2 -6.23 3.12 8.01
N ALA A 3 -5.56 4.27 7.97
CA ALA A 3 -4.70 4.67 6.84
C ALA A 3 -3.43 3.80 6.68
N LEU A 4 -2.92 3.21 7.77
CA LEU A 4 -1.67 2.43 7.74
C LEU A 4 -1.95 0.96 7.43
N GLY A 5 -2.80 0.30 8.22
CA GLY A 5 -3.11 -1.12 7.99
C GLY A 5 -3.95 -1.30 6.74
N PRO A 6 -5.29 -1.15 6.83
CA PRO A 6 -6.19 -1.36 5.69
C PRO A 6 -5.88 -0.50 4.46
N GLY A 7 -5.45 0.76 4.65
CA GLY A 7 -5.23 1.71 3.57
C GLY A 7 -3.83 1.71 2.94
N THR A 8 -2.84 1.06 3.56
CA THR A 8 -1.45 1.02 3.03
C THR A 8 -0.92 -0.41 3.01
N GLU A 9 -0.60 -1.00 4.16
CA GLU A 9 0.13 -2.27 4.20
C GLU A 9 -0.70 -3.44 3.66
N ALA A 10 -2.02 -3.41 3.88
CA ALA A 10 -2.92 -4.43 3.34
C ALA A 10 -3.09 -4.37 1.80
N VAL A 11 -2.72 -3.24 1.16
CA VAL A 11 -2.92 -3.03 -0.28
C VAL A 11 -1.61 -2.99 -1.07
N VAL A 12 -0.51 -2.56 -0.45
CA VAL A 12 0.82 -2.41 -1.08
C VAL A 12 1.28 -3.67 -1.81
N PRO A 13 1.21 -4.88 -1.24
CA PRO A 13 1.66 -6.09 -1.94
C PRO A 13 0.95 -6.35 -3.27
N TYR A 14 -0.29 -5.88 -3.43
CA TYR A 14 -1.08 -6.12 -4.63
C TYR A 14 -0.66 -5.22 -5.80
N PHE A 15 -0.46 -3.92 -5.55
CA PHE A 15 -0.11 -2.98 -6.63
C PHE A 15 1.40 -2.80 -6.82
N TYR A 16 2.24 -3.11 -5.82
CA TYR A 16 3.70 -3.14 -6.03
C TYR A 16 4.17 -4.34 -6.83
N ARG A 17 3.49 -5.49 -6.74
CA ARG A 17 3.86 -6.69 -7.50
C ARG A 17 3.96 -6.47 -9.01
N PRO A 18 2.96 -5.92 -9.71
CA PRO A 18 3.08 -5.68 -11.15
C PRO A 18 4.18 -4.68 -11.50
N ILE A 19 4.44 -3.67 -10.66
CA ILE A 19 5.52 -2.70 -10.85
C ILE A 19 6.88 -3.41 -10.77
N TRP A 20 7.11 -4.16 -9.68
CA TRP A 20 8.33 -4.94 -9.48
C TRP A 20 8.58 -5.93 -10.62
N GLU A 21 7.55 -6.65 -11.05
CA GLU A 21 7.67 -7.59 -12.17
C GLU A 21 8.05 -6.88 -13.48
N GLY A 22 7.47 -5.71 -13.75
CA GLY A 22 7.81 -4.91 -14.92
C GLY A 22 9.25 -4.40 -14.89
N LEU A 23 9.68 -3.86 -13.75
CA LEU A 23 11.06 -3.38 -13.55
C LEU A 23 12.07 -4.53 -13.72
N LYS A 24 11.80 -5.70 -13.11
CA LYS A 24 12.62 -6.90 -13.24
C LYS A 24 12.71 -7.39 -14.69
N LYS A 25 11.58 -7.45 -15.41
CA LYS A 25 11.53 -7.89 -16.82
C LYS A 25 12.25 -6.91 -17.75
N SER A 26 12.34 -5.63 -17.41
CA SER A 26 13.01 -4.63 -18.23
C SER A 26 14.52 -4.87 -18.39
N GLY A 27 15.15 -5.54 -17.43
CA GLY A 27 16.60 -5.76 -17.39
C GLY A 27 17.44 -4.49 -17.19
N LYS A 28 16.80 -3.32 -16.98
CA LYS A 28 17.49 -2.02 -16.86
C LYS A 28 17.98 -1.70 -15.45
N PHE A 29 17.49 -2.44 -14.45
CA PHE A 29 17.71 -2.18 -13.04
C PHE A 29 18.40 -3.36 -12.38
N THR A 30 19.28 -3.07 -11.42
CA THR A 30 19.90 -4.08 -10.57
C THR A 30 18.89 -4.61 -9.54
N LYS A 31 19.27 -5.67 -8.81
CA LYS A 31 18.44 -6.17 -7.70
C LYS A 31 18.27 -5.11 -6.61
N ASP A 32 19.33 -4.37 -6.30
CA ASP A 32 19.32 -3.37 -5.24
C ASP A 32 18.41 -2.18 -5.60
N ASP A 33 18.37 -1.78 -6.87
CA ASP A 33 17.48 -0.72 -7.37
C ASP A 33 15.98 -1.06 -7.16
N ILE A 34 15.62 -2.34 -7.28
CA ILE A 34 14.22 -2.79 -7.17
C ILE A 34 13.90 -3.44 -5.82
N PHE A 35 14.88 -3.54 -4.91
CA PHE A 35 14.74 -4.21 -3.62
C PHE A 35 13.65 -3.57 -2.76
N PHE A 36 13.45 -2.25 -2.88
CA PHE A 36 12.37 -1.54 -2.20
C PHE A 36 11.00 -2.20 -2.42
N PHE A 37 10.67 -2.53 -3.67
CA PHE A 37 9.37 -3.15 -3.98
C PHE A 37 9.30 -4.60 -3.49
N GLU A 38 10.38 -5.37 -3.68
CA GLU A 38 10.46 -6.76 -3.21
C GLU A 38 10.24 -6.84 -1.70
N ALA A 39 10.95 -6.01 -0.93
CA ALA A 39 10.84 -5.97 0.52
C ALA A 39 9.41 -5.64 0.96
N HIS A 40 8.76 -4.62 0.39
CA HIS A 40 7.41 -4.22 0.80
C HIS A 40 6.31 -5.18 0.32
N ILE A 41 6.56 -5.96 -0.74
CA ILE A 41 5.62 -7.03 -1.13
C ILE A 41 5.60 -8.14 -0.07
N GLU A 42 6.74 -8.45 0.54
CA GLU A 42 6.87 -9.51 1.54
C GLU A 42 6.52 -9.01 2.94
N LEU A 43 7.18 -7.94 3.40
CA LEU A 43 7.08 -7.45 4.77
C LEU A 43 5.69 -6.90 5.11
N ASP A 44 5.04 -6.21 4.17
CA ASP A 44 3.75 -5.56 4.46
C ASP A 44 2.60 -6.55 4.67
N VAL A 45 2.76 -7.82 4.28
CA VAL A 45 1.80 -8.87 4.64
C VAL A 45 1.77 -9.08 6.15
N GLU A 46 2.95 -9.19 6.77
CA GLU A 46 3.05 -9.34 8.22
C GLU A 46 2.72 -8.04 8.95
N HIS A 47 3.25 -6.90 8.47
CA HIS A 47 2.94 -5.60 9.05
C HIS A 47 1.43 -5.33 9.03
N GLY A 48 0.77 -5.57 7.89
CA GLY A 48 -0.67 -5.37 7.74
C GLY A 48 -1.48 -6.22 8.73
N LYS A 49 -1.07 -7.48 8.95
CA LYS A 49 -1.67 -8.36 9.96
C LYS A 49 -1.45 -7.86 11.39
N ASN A 50 -0.25 -7.39 11.70
CA ASN A 50 0.08 -6.85 13.02
C ASN A 50 -0.74 -5.59 13.33
N ILE A 51 -0.85 -4.69 12.35
CA ILE A 51 -1.69 -3.50 12.47
C ILE A 51 -3.16 -3.88 12.59
N GLN A 52 -3.65 -4.83 11.79
CA GLN A 52 -5.03 -5.32 11.89
C GLN A 52 -5.30 -5.82 13.31
N ASN A 53 -4.45 -6.70 13.85
CA ASN A 53 -4.57 -7.23 15.21
C ASN A 53 -4.56 -6.11 16.25
N ALA A 54 -3.73 -5.09 16.07
CA ALA A 54 -3.68 -3.93 16.97
C ALA A 54 -4.93 -3.05 16.89
N ILE A 55 -5.61 -2.98 15.75
CA ILE A 55 -6.84 -2.20 15.55
C ILE A 55 -8.07 -2.92 16.09
N MET A 56 -8.13 -4.26 15.98
CA MET A 56 -9.34 -5.05 16.29
C MET A 56 -9.98 -4.73 17.66
N PRO A 57 -9.23 -4.57 18.77
CA PRO A 57 -9.82 -4.24 20.07
C PRO A 57 -10.52 -2.87 20.13
N TYR A 58 -10.24 -1.99 19.17
CA TYR A 58 -10.79 -0.64 19.08
C TYR A 58 -11.87 -0.50 18.00
N ALA A 59 -12.18 -1.56 17.25
CA ALA A 59 -13.18 -1.57 16.19
C ALA A 59 -14.54 -2.11 16.69
N THR A 60 -14.95 -1.71 17.89
CA THR A 60 -16.05 -2.35 18.65
C THR A 60 -17.43 -1.80 18.36
N ASP A 61 -17.52 -0.65 17.68
CA ASP A 61 -18.77 0.04 17.40
C ASP A 61 -18.74 0.72 16.02
N ASP A 62 -19.92 1.10 15.53
CA ASP A 62 -20.06 1.66 14.19
C ASP A 62 -19.25 2.95 13.98
N ALA A 63 -19.11 3.78 15.02
CA ALA A 63 -18.38 5.04 14.91
C ALA A 63 -16.87 4.79 14.78
N SER A 64 -16.31 3.92 15.61
CA SER A 64 -14.90 3.54 15.53
C SER A 64 -14.57 2.79 14.23
N GLN A 65 -15.44 1.88 13.79
CA GLN A 65 -15.31 1.21 12.49
C GLN A 65 -15.36 2.20 11.32
N LYS A 66 -16.28 3.16 11.37
CA LYS A 66 -16.37 4.22 10.36
C LYS A 66 -15.10 5.06 10.32
N MET A 67 -14.54 5.45 11.47
CA MET A 67 -13.28 6.21 11.51
C MET A 67 -12.11 5.45 10.90
N ILE A 68 -12.03 4.13 11.14
CA ILE A 68 -11.02 3.26 10.53
C ILE A 68 -11.20 3.21 9.01
N ALA A 69 -12.42 2.99 8.54
CA ALA A 69 -12.75 2.92 7.12
C ALA A 69 -12.49 4.24 6.39
N ASP A 70 -12.89 5.37 6.99
CA ASP A 70 -12.68 6.70 6.41
C ASP A 70 -11.18 7.02 6.32
N GLY A 71 -10.40 6.65 7.35
CA GLY A 71 -8.94 6.78 7.32
C GLY A 71 -8.29 5.95 6.21
N ALA A 72 -8.76 4.72 6.00
CA ALA A 72 -8.27 3.86 4.92
C ALA A 72 -8.62 4.44 3.54
N LYS A 73 -9.87 4.89 3.34
CA LYS A 73 -10.30 5.50 2.06
C LYS A 73 -9.51 6.76 1.73
N LYS A 74 -9.30 7.64 2.73
CA LYS A 74 -8.58 8.90 2.52
C LYS A 74 -7.16 8.69 1.98
N ILE A 75 -6.42 7.71 2.49
CA ILE A 75 -5.07 7.44 1.97
C ILE A 75 -5.09 6.80 0.59
N LEU A 76 -6.10 5.97 0.29
CA LEU A 76 -6.28 5.39 -1.04
C LEU A 76 -6.57 6.49 -2.07
N ASP A 77 -7.44 7.45 -1.75
CA ASP A 77 -7.72 8.61 -2.61
C ASP A 77 -6.44 9.43 -2.89
N ILE A 78 -5.63 9.66 -1.86
CA ILE A 78 -4.34 10.36 -2.01
C ILE A 78 -3.37 9.55 -2.89
N ARG A 79 -3.36 8.23 -2.79
CA ARG A 79 -2.54 7.37 -3.65
C ARG A 79 -2.96 7.47 -5.11
N THR A 80 -4.26 7.54 -5.40
CA THR A 80 -4.74 7.79 -6.77
C THR A 80 -4.17 9.10 -7.32
N VAL A 81 -4.21 10.18 -6.55
CA VAL A 81 -3.61 11.47 -6.97
C VAL A 81 -2.12 11.32 -7.29
N LEU A 82 -1.37 10.59 -6.46
CA LEU A 82 0.06 10.33 -6.70
C LEU A 82 0.30 9.57 -8.01
N TRP A 83 -0.40 8.44 -8.20
CA TRP A 83 -0.20 7.58 -9.37
C TRP A 83 -0.68 8.21 -10.67
N ASP A 84 -1.83 8.89 -10.66
CA ASP A 84 -2.31 9.66 -11.80
C ASP A 84 -1.35 10.80 -12.16
N GLY A 85 -0.74 11.43 -11.14
CA GLY A 85 0.27 12.46 -11.34
C GLY A 85 1.53 11.92 -12.00
N LEU A 86 2.02 10.76 -11.54
CA LEU A 86 3.18 10.09 -12.13
C LEU A 86 2.92 9.66 -13.58
N GLU A 87 1.75 9.09 -13.86
CA GLU A 87 1.35 8.71 -15.22
C GLU A 87 1.38 9.93 -16.16
N LYS A 88 0.76 11.04 -15.74
CA LYS A 88 0.75 12.29 -16.51
C LYS A 88 2.15 12.86 -16.73
N ALA A 89 3.06 12.74 -15.79
CA ALA A 89 4.41 13.27 -15.94
C ALA A 89 5.30 12.41 -16.85
N CYS A 90 5.08 11.09 -16.87
CA CYS A 90 5.93 10.14 -17.60
C CYS A 90 5.45 9.86 -19.04
N CYS A 91 4.16 10.00 -19.32
CA CYS A 91 3.54 9.48 -20.54
C CYS A 91 2.86 10.56 -21.42
N THR A 92 3.09 11.85 -21.14
CA THR A 92 2.69 12.98 -22.01
C THR A 92 3.74 13.33 -23.04
#